data_AF-J2X6L8-F1
#
_entry.id   AF-J2X6L8-F1
#
_cell.length_a   1.000
_cell.length_b   1.000
_cell.length_c   1.000
_cell.angle_alpha   90.00
_cell.angle_beta   90.00
_cell.angle_gamma   90.00
#
_symmetry.space_group_name_H-M   'P 1'
#
loop_
_entity.id
_entity.type
_entity.pdbx_description
1 polymer ?
#
loop_
_entity_poly.entity_id
_entity_poly.type
_entity_poly.pdbx_seq_one_letter_code
_entity_poly.pdbx_strand_id
1 'polypeptide(L)'
;MSTPTTQIVRPAGAGHETLYVLLLCLMILAVAGSVVAWRHESQVVSNVSSHQLDARRDLSASEQGIYADLRVTLDEIHLLRQEQPSLPTPATLADEGFAPFAHDASSVSRGDHAWQLLEAKAYFGQSQAPAVAGSFLMRLSAGDDAPDIWLNRAIDLKAPTDLADTALESAGWQQIVAQFDAGVTRQHRH
;
A
#
# COMPACT_ATOMS: atom_id res chain seq x y z
N MET A 1 51.86 12.51 69.07
CA MET A 1 50.39 12.47 69.08
C MET A 1 49.92 13.22 67.85
N SER A 2 49.52 12.51 66.80
CA SER A 2 49.02 13.14 65.57
C SER A 2 47.50 13.24 65.67
N THR A 3 46.96 14.44 65.65
CA THR A 3 45.53 14.71 65.71
C THR A 3 44.87 14.26 64.41
N PRO A 4 43.81 13.44 64.44
CA PRO A 4 43.11 13.03 63.22
C PRO A 4 42.30 14.20 62.65
N THR A 5 42.58 14.56 61.40
CA THR A 5 41.81 15.57 60.66
C THR A 5 40.65 14.89 59.96
N THR A 6 39.42 15.06 60.47
CA THR A 6 38.21 14.57 59.80
C THR A 6 37.79 15.57 58.72
N GLN A 7 37.84 15.16 57.46
CA GLN A 7 37.35 15.95 56.32
C GLN A 7 35.98 15.44 55.89
N ILE A 8 34.97 16.32 55.92
CA ILE A 8 33.61 15.99 55.48
C ILE A 8 33.51 16.29 53.98
N VAL A 9 33.42 15.25 53.16
CA VAL A 9 33.19 15.35 51.71
C VAL A 9 31.69 15.45 51.48
N ARG A 10 31.21 16.57 50.91
CA ARG A 10 29.81 16.70 50.49
C ARG A 10 29.55 15.75 49.32
N PRO A 11 28.44 14.99 49.31
CA PRO A 11 28.11 14.12 48.19
C PRO A 11 27.98 14.96 46.91
N ALA A 12 28.55 14.48 45.81
CA ALA A 12 28.41 15.09 44.50
C ALA A 12 26.91 15.12 44.14
N GLY A 13 26.31 16.31 44.13
CA GLY A 13 24.88 16.50 43.91
C GLY A 13 24.50 16.29 42.45
N ALA A 14 24.41 15.03 41.99
CA ALA A 14 24.01 14.64 40.63
C ALA A 14 22.54 14.98 40.27
N GLY A 15 21.78 15.53 41.21
CA GLY A 15 20.38 15.93 40.99
C GLY A 15 20.22 17.05 39.96
N HIS A 16 21.17 18.00 39.90
CA HIS A 16 21.11 19.08 38.91
C HIS A 16 21.41 18.59 37.50
N GLU A 17 22.37 17.68 37.34
CA GLU A 17 22.74 17.10 36.05
C GLU A 17 21.58 16.27 35.48
N THR A 18 20.93 15.46 36.33
CA THR A 18 19.74 14.67 35.93
C THR A 18 18.55 15.58 35.58
N LEU A 19 18.38 16.69 36.31
CA LEU A 19 17.36 17.70 36.01
C LEU A 19 17.61 18.35 34.64
N TYR A 20 18.85 18.71 34.32
CA TYR A 20 19.18 19.30 33.01
C TYR A 20 18.94 18.31 31.86
N VAL A 21 19.27 17.03 32.04
CA VAL A 21 18.99 15.98 31.05
C VAL A 21 17.48 15.81 30.86
N LEU A 22 16.70 15.76 31.94
CA LEU A 22 15.24 15.65 31.85
C LEU A 22 14.62 16.85 31.13
N LEU A 23 15.06 18.07 31.46
CA LEU A 23 14.59 19.29 30.80
C LEU A 23 14.95 19.30 29.31
N LEU A 24 16.14 18.83 28.94
CA LEU A 24 16.54 18.68 27.55
C LEU A 24 15.63 17.69 26.81
N CYS A 25 15.34 16.53 27.41
CA CYS A 25 14.42 15.55 26.83
C CYS A 25 13.01 16.12 26.61
N LEU A 26 12.46 16.82 27.60
CA LEU A 26 11.14 17.46 27.49
C LEU A 26 11.13 18.53 26.40
N MET A 27 12.20 19.31 26.26
CA MET A 27 12.34 20.31 25.21
C MET A 27 12.34 19.67 23.81
N ILE A 28 13.11 18.58 23.63
CA ILE A 28 13.12 17.83 22.37
C ILE A 28 11.73 17.29 22.04
N LEU A 29 11.03 16.69 23.02
CA LEU A 29 9.67 16.17 22.83
C LEU A 29 8.67 17.27 22.48
N ALA A 30 8.77 18.44 23.12
CA ALA A 30 7.91 19.59 22.82
C ALA A 30 8.15 20.13 21.41
N VAL A 31 9.42 20.24 20.98
CA VAL A 31 9.76 20.67 19.61
C VAL A 31 9.29 19.64 18.59
N ALA A 32 9.56 18.35 18.80
CA ALA A 32 9.10 17.28 17.92
C ALA A 32 7.57 17.24 17.83
N GLY A 33 6.87 17.32 18.97
CA GLY A 33 5.41 17.37 19.02
C GLY A 33 4.85 18.60 18.32
N SER A 34 5.48 19.76 18.48
CA SER A 34 5.08 21.00 17.78
C SER A 34 5.30 20.90 16.28
N VAL A 35 6.42 20.31 15.83
CA VAL A 35 6.69 20.06 14.41
C VAL A 35 5.68 19.07 13.83
N VAL A 36 5.32 18.02 14.57
CA VAL A 36 4.29 17.06 14.16
C VAL A 36 2.91 17.72 14.07
N ALA A 37 2.54 18.54 15.06
CA ALA A 37 1.28 19.28 15.06
C ALA A 37 1.21 20.33 13.95
N TRP A 38 2.33 21.01 13.66
CA TRP A 38 2.42 21.98 12.56
C TRP A 38 2.41 21.28 11.20
N ARG A 39 3.15 20.17 11.05
CA ARG A 39 3.08 19.32 9.84
C ARG A 39 1.77 18.58 9.68
N HIS A 40 0.91 18.56 10.70
CA HIS A 40 -0.50 18.27 10.55
C HIS A 40 -1.21 19.48 9.89
N GLU A 41 -0.62 20.04 8.84
CA GLU A 41 -1.37 20.84 7.88
C GLU A 41 -2.46 19.92 7.34
N SER A 42 -3.69 20.38 7.51
CA SER A 42 -4.91 19.85 6.93
C SER A 42 -4.58 19.29 5.55
N GLN A 43 -4.44 17.96 5.50
CA GLN A 43 -4.30 17.24 4.26
C GLN A 43 -5.52 17.65 3.45
N VAL A 44 -5.30 18.55 2.48
CA VAL A 44 -6.31 18.88 1.50
C VAL A 44 -6.64 17.53 0.91
N VAL A 45 -7.81 17.03 1.28
CA VAL A 45 -8.41 15.84 0.70
C VAL A 45 -8.57 16.23 -0.75
N SER A 46 -7.55 15.96 -1.56
CA SER A 46 -7.70 15.86 -3.00
C SER A 46 -8.77 14.81 -3.15
N ASN A 47 -9.98 15.29 -3.47
CA ASN A 47 -11.17 14.49 -3.65
C ASN A 47 -10.83 13.47 -4.73
N VAL A 48 -10.36 12.30 -4.31
CA VAL A 48 -10.45 11.09 -5.09
C VAL A 48 -11.94 11.00 -5.43
N SER A 49 -12.30 11.04 -6.72
CA SER A 49 -13.71 10.94 -7.13
C SER A 49 -14.34 9.75 -6.41
N SER A 50 -15.63 9.77 -6.07
CA SER A 50 -16.28 8.70 -5.29
C SER A 50 -16.05 7.27 -5.79
N HIS A 51 -15.68 7.12 -7.06
CA HIS A 51 -15.37 5.86 -7.75
C HIS A 51 -13.86 5.52 -7.81
N GLN A 52 -13.00 6.25 -7.12
CA GLN A 52 -11.57 5.98 -7.06
C GLN A 52 -11.15 5.69 -5.59
N LEU A 53 -10.05 4.99 -5.42
CA LEU A 53 -9.42 4.69 -4.14
C LEU A 53 -7.93 5.05 -4.22
N ASP A 54 -7.42 5.79 -3.24
CA ASP A 54 -5.98 6.02 -3.11
C ASP A 54 -5.31 4.73 -2.61
N ALA A 55 -4.41 4.18 -3.43
CA ALA A 55 -3.67 2.96 -3.13
C ALA A 55 -2.94 2.99 -1.77
N ARG A 56 -2.55 4.18 -1.28
CA ARG A 56 -1.82 4.34 -0.01
C ARG A 56 -2.73 4.47 1.20
N ARG A 57 -3.93 5.00 1.03
CA ARG A 57 -4.78 5.43 2.17
C ARG A 57 -6.04 4.60 2.31
N ASP A 58 -6.61 4.17 1.19
CA ASP A 58 -7.96 3.61 1.17
C ASP A 58 -7.96 2.07 1.09
N LEU A 59 -6.78 1.45 0.97
CA LEU A 59 -6.58 0.00 0.96
C LEU A 59 -6.12 -0.51 2.34
N SER A 60 -6.66 -1.66 2.74
CA SER A 60 -6.14 -2.43 3.88
C SER A 60 -4.75 -3.03 3.57
N ALA A 61 -4.02 -3.49 4.59
CA ALA A 61 -2.70 -4.09 4.39
C ALA A 61 -2.71 -5.31 3.43
N SER A 62 -3.73 -6.16 3.52
CA SER A 62 -3.90 -7.30 2.61
C SER A 62 -4.17 -6.83 1.17
N GLU A 63 -5.05 -5.85 0.99
CA GLU A 63 -5.37 -5.27 -0.31
C GLU A 63 -4.17 -4.53 -0.93
N GLN A 64 -3.39 -3.80 -0.13
CA GLN A 64 -2.15 -3.16 -0.58
C GLN A 64 -1.14 -4.18 -1.08
N GLY A 65 -1.05 -5.32 -0.39
CA GLY A 65 -0.24 -6.45 -0.79
C GLY A 65 -0.63 -7.00 -2.15
N ILE A 66 -1.92 -7.30 -2.34
CA ILE A 66 -2.44 -7.80 -3.63
C ILE A 66 -2.21 -6.76 -4.73
N TYR A 67 -2.49 -5.49 -4.45
CA TYR A 67 -2.26 -4.41 -5.42
C TYR A 67 -0.79 -4.33 -5.84
N ALA A 68 0.15 -4.44 -4.90
CA ALA A 68 1.58 -4.47 -5.21
C ALA A 68 1.96 -5.70 -6.04
N ASP A 69 1.49 -6.89 -5.64
CA ASP A 69 1.76 -8.14 -6.34
C ASP A 69 1.20 -8.09 -7.79
N LEU A 70 -0.02 -7.58 -7.98
CA LEU A 70 -0.63 -7.39 -9.31
C LEU A 70 0.16 -6.46 -10.21
N ARG A 71 0.73 -5.38 -9.65
CA ARG A 71 1.57 -4.45 -10.43
C ARG A 71 2.86 -5.11 -10.89
N VAL A 72 3.52 -5.85 -10.01
CA VAL A 72 4.75 -6.59 -10.36
C VAL A 72 4.43 -7.62 -11.45
N THR A 73 3.36 -8.40 -11.27
CA THR A 73 2.99 -9.44 -12.24
C THR A 73 2.47 -8.85 -13.56
N LEU A 74 1.91 -7.64 -13.55
CA LEU A 74 1.54 -6.94 -14.78
C LEU A 74 2.76 -6.70 -15.68
N ASP A 75 3.87 -6.24 -15.10
CA ASP A 75 5.14 -6.03 -15.83
C ASP A 75 5.63 -7.35 -16.45
N GLU A 76 5.55 -8.45 -15.70
CA GLU A 76 5.92 -9.79 -16.18
C GLU A 76 4.97 -10.29 -17.30
N ILE A 77 3.66 -10.07 -17.16
CA ILE A 77 2.69 -10.37 -18.23
C ILE A 77 3.02 -9.58 -19.49
N HIS A 78 3.40 -8.30 -19.37
CA HIS A 78 3.78 -7.47 -20.52
C HIS A 78 5.02 -8.03 -21.21
N LEU A 79 6.00 -8.55 -20.46
CA LEU A 79 7.18 -9.22 -21.01
C LEU A 79 6.81 -10.53 -21.72
N LEU A 80 6.04 -11.41 -21.07
CA LEU A 80 5.59 -12.67 -21.65
C LEU A 80 4.80 -12.48 -22.95
N ARG A 81 4.04 -11.38 -23.06
CA ARG A 81 3.29 -11.03 -24.27
C ARG A 81 4.17 -10.66 -25.47
N GLN A 82 5.41 -10.25 -25.24
CA GLN A 82 6.37 -9.99 -26.31
C GLN A 82 6.85 -11.31 -26.95
N GLU A 83 6.89 -12.38 -26.16
CA GLU A 83 7.30 -13.71 -26.61
C GLU A 83 6.11 -14.51 -27.16
N GLN A 84 4.94 -14.39 -26.53
CA GLN A 84 3.70 -15.10 -26.89
C GLN A 84 2.52 -14.13 -26.96
N PRO A 85 1.89 -13.91 -28.15
CA PRO A 85 0.85 -12.90 -28.31
C PRO A 85 -0.41 -13.12 -27.45
N SER A 86 -0.67 -14.35 -27.01
CA SER A 86 -1.81 -14.71 -26.17
C SER A 86 -1.56 -14.36 -24.70
N LEU A 87 -2.59 -13.90 -24.00
CA LEU A 87 -2.49 -13.70 -22.56
C LEU A 87 -2.33 -15.02 -21.81
N PRO A 88 -1.40 -15.08 -20.83
CA PRO A 88 -1.25 -16.26 -20.00
C PRO A 88 -2.50 -16.48 -19.14
N THR A 89 -2.86 -17.74 -18.92
CA THR A 89 -3.98 -18.05 -18.03
C THR A 89 -3.56 -17.88 -16.58
N PRO A 90 -4.49 -17.62 -15.64
CA PRO A 90 -4.18 -17.60 -14.20
C PRO A 90 -3.47 -18.85 -13.72
N ALA A 91 -3.82 -20.02 -14.27
CA ALA A 91 -3.15 -21.28 -13.95
C ALA A 91 -1.70 -21.32 -14.42
N THR A 92 -1.40 -20.75 -15.60
CA THR A 92 -0.03 -20.58 -16.09
C THR A 92 0.77 -19.66 -15.17
N LEU A 93 0.20 -18.49 -14.83
CA LEU A 93 0.84 -17.55 -13.92
C LEU A 93 1.09 -18.17 -12.53
N ALA A 94 0.16 -18.99 -12.05
CA ALA A 94 0.30 -19.71 -10.79
C ALA A 94 1.40 -20.78 -10.84
N ASP A 95 1.51 -21.53 -11.95
CA ASP A 95 2.56 -22.54 -12.16
C ASP A 95 3.96 -21.91 -12.21
N GLU A 96 4.06 -20.71 -12.80
CA GLU A 96 5.28 -19.90 -12.81
C GLU A 96 5.59 -19.23 -11.46
N GLY A 97 4.68 -19.33 -10.48
CA GLY A 97 4.87 -18.79 -9.13
C GLY A 97 4.61 -17.30 -9.01
N PHE A 98 3.90 -16.67 -9.95
CA PHE A 98 3.57 -15.25 -9.87
C PHE A 98 2.45 -14.99 -8.85
N ALA A 99 2.74 -14.17 -7.84
CA ALA A 99 1.71 -13.64 -6.94
C ALA A 99 0.82 -12.62 -7.69
N PRO A 100 -0.46 -12.45 -7.33
CA PRO A 100 -1.24 -13.20 -6.35
C PRO A 100 -1.87 -14.50 -6.91
N PHE A 101 -1.43 -14.99 -8.08
CA PHE A 101 -2.02 -16.16 -8.75
C PHE A 101 -1.53 -17.48 -8.16
N ALA A 102 -0.27 -17.53 -7.73
CA ALA A 102 0.30 -18.67 -7.04
C ALA A 102 -0.38 -18.92 -5.68
N HIS A 103 -0.74 -20.16 -5.40
CA HIS A 103 -1.38 -20.54 -4.15
C HIS A 103 -0.32 -20.85 -3.09
N ASP A 104 0.21 -19.80 -2.47
CA ASP A 104 1.18 -19.84 -1.39
C ASP A 104 0.65 -19.23 -0.08
N ALA A 105 1.49 -19.20 0.97
CA ALA A 105 1.11 -18.62 2.25
C ALA A 105 0.67 -17.15 2.16
N SER A 106 1.21 -16.39 1.20
CA SER A 106 0.82 -15.00 1.00
C SER A 106 -0.59 -14.92 0.43
N SER A 107 -0.93 -15.75 -0.57
CA SER A 107 -2.28 -15.79 -1.17
C SER A 107 -3.37 -16.07 -0.13
N VAL A 108 -3.14 -17.07 0.74
CA VAL A 108 -4.07 -17.43 1.83
C VAL A 108 -4.24 -16.28 2.81
N SER A 109 -3.13 -15.64 3.22
CA SER A 109 -3.17 -14.51 4.16
C SER A 109 -3.85 -13.25 3.59
N ARG A 110 -3.94 -13.17 2.25
CA ARG A 110 -4.50 -12.03 1.54
C ARG A 110 -5.93 -12.25 1.03
N GLY A 111 -6.58 -13.36 1.34
CA GLY A 111 -7.99 -13.60 0.99
C GLY A 111 -8.24 -14.70 -0.04
N ASP A 112 -7.18 -15.44 -0.39
CA ASP A 112 -7.20 -16.66 -1.20
C ASP A 112 -8.00 -16.53 -2.50
N HIS A 113 -7.74 -15.48 -3.27
CA HIS A 113 -8.56 -15.10 -4.42
C HIS A 113 -8.63 -16.20 -5.49
N ALA A 114 -9.84 -16.50 -5.94
CA ALA A 114 -10.07 -17.34 -7.10
C ALA A 114 -9.92 -16.51 -8.38
N TRP A 115 -8.81 -16.71 -9.09
CA TRP A 115 -8.45 -15.96 -10.29
C TRP A 115 -8.99 -16.60 -11.57
N GLN A 116 -9.57 -15.78 -12.44
CA GLN A 116 -10.01 -16.18 -13.78
C GLN A 116 -9.71 -15.08 -14.81
N LEU A 117 -9.48 -15.50 -16.06
CA LEU A 117 -9.29 -14.59 -17.19
C LEU A 117 -10.64 -14.29 -17.85
N LEU A 118 -10.98 -13.01 -17.97
CA LEU A 118 -12.19 -12.50 -18.60
C LEU A 118 -11.88 -11.96 -19.99
N GLU A 119 -12.58 -12.48 -21.00
CA GLU A 119 -12.56 -12.02 -22.41
C GLU A 119 -11.16 -11.82 -23.00
N ALA A 120 -10.15 -12.56 -22.50
CA ALA A 120 -8.74 -12.38 -22.85
C ALA A 120 -8.27 -10.92 -22.80
N LYS A 121 -8.76 -10.15 -21.81
CA LYS A 121 -8.36 -8.75 -21.60
C LYS A 121 -8.32 -8.30 -20.14
N ALA A 122 -8.82 -9.11 -19.20
CA ALA A 122 -8.80 -8.77 -17.79
C ALA A 122 -8.67 -10.00 -16.90
N TYR A 123 -8.04 -9.84 -15.74
CA TYR A 123 -8.01 -10.85 -14.69
C TYR A 123 -8.96 -10.44 -13.57
N PHE A 124 -9.85 -11.35 -13.18
CA PHE A 124 -10.75 -11.16 -12.06
C PHE A 124 -10.40 -12.14 -10.95
N GLY A 125 -10.10 -11.61 -9.77
CA GLY A 125 -9.83 -12.37 -8.55
C GLY A 125 -11.00 -12.20 -7.59
N GLN A 126 -11.81 -13.25 -7.43
CA GLN A 126 -12.87 -13.26 -6.43
C GLN A 126 -12.30 -13.61 -5.06
N SER A 127 -12.43 -12.71 -4.10
CA SER A 127 -12.00 -12.97 -2.73
C SER A 127 -12.79 -14.13 -2.13
N GLN A 128 -12.11 -15.11 -1.54
CA GLN A 128 -12.73 -16.20 -0.79
C GLN A 128 -12.89 -15.85 0.69
N ALA A 129 -12.24 -14.77 1.15
CA ALA A 129 -12.44 -14.18 2.46
C ALA A 129 -12.70 -12.67 2.35
N PRO A 130 -13.94 -12.23 2.04
CA PRO A 130 -14.28 -10.81 1.86
C PRO A 130 -14.00 -9.91 3.09
N ALA A 131 -13.89 -10.51 4.29
CA ALA A 131 -13.50 -9.81 5.51
C ALA A 131 -11.98 -9.48 5.57
N VAL A 132 -11.15 -10.16 4.78
CA VAL A 132 -9.70 -9.97 4.70
C VAL A 132 -9.34 -8.99 3.60
N ALA A 133 -9.94 -9.16 2.41
CA ALA A 133 -9.73 -8.29 1.27
C ALA A 133 -10.93 -8.35 0.31
N GLY A 134 -11.21 -7.24 -0.38
CA GLY A 134 -12.18 -7.22 -1.48
C GLY A 134 -11.74 -8.03 -2.71
N SER A 135 -12.65 -8.14 -3.68
CA SER A 135 -12.36 -8.75 -4.99
C SER A 135 -11.70 -7.75 -5.92
N PHE A 136 -10.77 -8.23 -6.74
CA PHE A 136 -9.95 -7.41 -7.63
C PHE A 136 -10.26 -7.68 -9.09
N LEU A 137 -10.13 -6.65 -9.92
CA LEU A 137 -10.19 -6.75 -11.36
C LEU A 137 -8.99 -5.97 -11.93
N MET A 138 -8.13 -6.64 -12.69
CA MET A 138 -7.00 -6.02 -13.40
C MET A 138 -7.30 -6.06 -14.89
N ARG A 139 -7.55 -4.89 -15.49
CA ARG A 139 -7.74 -4.76 -16.94
C ARG A 139 -6.40 -4.50 -17.62
N LEU A 140 -6.23 -5.09 -18.81
CA LEU A 140 -5.06 -4.87 -19.65
C LEU A 140 -5.47 -3.92 -20.78
N SER A 141 -5.06 -2.66 -20.69
CA SER A 141 -5.27 -1.68 -21.75
C SER A 141 -4.25 -1.87 -22.86
N ALA A 142 -4.69 -1.77 -24.12
CA ALA A 142 -3.87 -2.10 -25.29
C ALA A 142 -2.75 -1.09 -25.62
N GLY A 143 -2.43 -0.15 -24.72
CA GLY A 143 -1.44 0.89 -24.99
C GLY A 143 -1.06 1.78 -23.81
N ASP A 144 -1.38 1.38 -22.58
CA ASP A 144 -0.98 2.10 -21.38
C ASP A 144 -0.23 1.14 -20.45
N ASP A 145 0.94 1.56 -19.97
CA ASP A 145 1.73 0.83 -18.97
C ASP A 145 1.17 1.06 -17.56
N ALA A 146 0.21 1.98 -17.41
CA ALA A 146 -0.44 2.21 -16.13
C ALA A 146 -1.30 1.00 -15.72
N PRO A 147 -1.15 0.50 -14.48
CA PRO A 147 -1.97 -0.59 -13.97
C PRO A 147 -3.41 -0.13 -13.78
N ASP A 148 -4.34 -0.69 -14.55
CA ASP A 148 -5.76 -0.42 -14.45
C ASP A 148 -6.45 -1.46 -13.56
N ILE A 149 -6.38 -1.23 -12.25
CA ILE A 149 -6.82 -2.16 -11.21
C ILE A 149 -8.03 -1.58 -10.47
N TRP A 150 -9.06 -2.40 -10.30
CA TRP A 150 -10.32 -2.06 -9.65
C TRP A 150 -10.56 -2.97 -8.43
N LEU A 151 -11.23 -2.43 -7.42
CA LEU A 151 -11.60 -3.11 -6.18
C LEU A 151 -13.12 -3.05 -5.96
N ASN A 152 -13.68 -4.14 -5.46
CA ASN A 152 -15.04 -4.19 -4.95
C ASN A 152 -15.12 -5.08 -3.71
N ARG A 153 -15.67 -4.54 -2.62
CA ARG A 153 -15.74 -5.18 -1.29
C ARG A 153 -17.07 -5.88 -1.01
N ALA A 154 -17.92 -6.07 -2.02
CA ALA A 154 -19.15 -6.85 -1.88
C ALA A 154 -18.85 -8.34 -1.63
N ILE A 155 -19.67 -8.97 -0.78
CA ILE A 155 -19.48 -10.36 -0.31
C ILE A 155 -19.86 -11.39 -1.40
N ASP A 156 -20.91 -11.14 -2.18
CA ASP A 156 -21.43 -12.04 -3.22
C ASP A 156 -21.25 -11.45 -4.63
N LEU A 157 -20.03 -10.99 -4.91
CA LEU A 157 -19.72 -10.36 -6.19
C LEU A 157 -19.59 -11.40 -7.30
N LYS A 158 -20.26 -11.15 -8.43
CA LYS A 158 -20.08 -11.93 -9.66
C LYS A 158 -19.03 -11.28 -10.55
N ALA A 159 -18.41 -12.10 -11.39
CA ALA A 159 -17.53 -11.63 -12.44
C ALA A 159 -18.25 -10.60 -13.33
N PRO A 160 -17.67 -9.41 -13.56
CA PRO A 160 -18.25 -8.43 -14.45
C PRO A 160 -18.31 -8.97 -15.88
N THR A 161 -19.46 -8.82 -16.54
CA THR A 161 -19.63 -9.14 -17.96
C THR A 161 -19.33 -7.94 -18.85
N ASP A 162 -19.54 -6.74 -18.34
CA ASP A 162 -19.18 -5.50 -18.99
C ASP A 162 -18.00 -4.88 -18.23
N LEU A 163 -16.91 -4.67 -18.96
CA LEU A 163 -15.65 -4.14 -18.45
C LEU A 163 -15.46 -2.67 -18.81
N ALA A 164 -16.49 -1.96 -19.28
CA ALA A 164 -16.46 -0.51 -19.45
C ALA A 164 -16.49 0.20 -18.09
N ASP A 165 -15.81 1.35 -17.98
CA ASP A 165 -15.70 2.14 -16.75
C ASP A 165 -17.08 2.42 -16.13
N THR A 166 -18.02 2.90 -16.93
CA THR A 166 -19.38 3.24 -16.47
C THR A 166 -20.14 2.03 -15.91
N ALA A 167 -19.96 0.85 -16.51
CA ALA A 167 -20.59 -0.38 -16.04
C ALA A 167 -19.97 -0.84 -14.72
N LEU A 168 -18.64 -0.79 -14.61
CA LEU A 168 -17.91 -1.12 -13.38
C LEU A 168 -18.30 -0.18 -12.23
N GLU A 169 -18.28 1.13 -12.46
CA GLU A 169 -18.69 2.14 -11.48
C GLU A 169 -20.14 1.92 -11.02
N SER A 170 -21.07 1.64 -11.96
CA SER A 170 -22.48 1.37 -11.63
C SER A 170 -22.67 0.09 -10.81
N ALA A 171 -21.76 -0.88 -10.95
CA ALA A 171 -21.73 -2.12 -10.19
C ALA A 171 -20.95 -1.99 -8.86
N GLY A 172 -20.54 -0.77 -8.49
CA GLY A 172 -19.86 -0.47 -7.23
C GLY A 172 -18.37 -0.80 -7.22
N TRP A 173 -17.76 -1.00 -8.39
CA TRP A 173 -16.31 -1.09 -8.50
C TRP A 173 -15.68 0.28 -8.37
N GLN A 174 -14.53 0.33 -7.72
CA GLN A 174 -13.75 1.54 -7.56
C GLN A 174 -12.34 1.34 -8.10
N GLN A 175 -11.86 2.27 -8.91
CA GLN A 175 -10.53 2.21 -9.50
C GLN A 175 -9.46 2.57 -8.47
N ILE A 176 -8.42 1.76 -8.34
CA ILE A 176 -7.29 2.04 -7.46
C ILE A 176 -6.29 2.92 -8.20
N VAL A 177 -6.06 4.12 -7.69
CA VAL A 177 -5.10 5.07 -8.24
C VAL A 177 -3.91 5.26 -7.31
N ALA A 178 -2.70 5.17 -7.88
CA ALA A 178 -1.50 5.57 -7.18
C ALA A 178 -1.27 7.07 -7.40
N GLN A 179 -1.71 7.91 -6.46
CA GLN A 179 -1.34 9.32 -6.49
C GLN A 179 0.16 9.45 -6.18
N PHE A 180 0.94 9.83 -7.18
CA PHE A 180 2.29 10.32 -6.97
C PHE A 180 2.19 11.82 -6.68
N ASP A 181 2.48 12.21 -5.43
CA ASP A 181 2.79 13.61 -5.14
C ASP A 181 3.91 14.05 -6.07
N ALA A 182 3.61 14.96 -7.01
CA ALA A 182 4.53 15.53 -7.99
C ALA A 182 5.58 16.46 -7.35
N GLY A 183 6.02 16.16 -6.12
CA GLY A 183 6.92 17.01 -5.33
C GLY A 183 8.39 16.60 -5.37
N VAL A 184 8.77 15.39 -5.80
CA VAL A 184 10.16 14.93 -5.69
C VAL A 184 10.57 14.02 -6.85
N THR A 185 10.70 14.55 -8.08
CA THR A 185 11.74 14.12 -9.04
C THR A 185 11.93 15.15 -10.16
N ARG A 186 13.09 15.83 -10.09
CA ARG A 186 13.88 16.52 -11.14
C ARG A 186 13.15 17.25 -12.28
N GLN A 187 13.32 18.58 -12.27
CA GLN A 187 13.43 19.39 -13.47
C GLN A 187 14.48 18.78 -14.41
N HIS A 188 14.05 18.14 -15.49
CA HIS A 188 14.87 17.99 -16.68
C HIS A 188 15.07 19.39 -17.26
N ARG A 189 16.21 20.02 -16.96
CA ARG A 189 16.69 21.16 -17.73
C ARG A 189 17.49 20.60 -18.91
N HIS A 190 16.98 20.90 -20.09
CA HIS A 190 17.51 20.76 -21.45
C HIS A 190 18.97 20.34 -21.61
#